data_AF-A0A382SF11-F1
#
_entry.id   AF-A0A382SF11-F1
#
_cell.length_a   1.000
_cell.length_b   1.000
_cell.length_c   1.000
_cell.angle_alpha   90.00
_cell.angle_beta   90.00
_cell.angle_gamma   90.00
#
_symmetry.space_group_name_H-M   'P 1'
#
loop_
_entity.id
_entity.type
_entity.pdbx_description
1 polymer ?
#
loop_
_entity_poly.entity_id
_entity_poly.type
_entity_poly.pdbx_seq_one_letter_code
_entity_poly.pdbx_strand_id
1 'polypeptide(L)' 'MLDLWGEEFIPEMRKCIKCGEDKPLDAYEIRNNMGNGGTERRNDCRVCRGASNQLVEKLKKQHPFPDNNYICPICKRSE' A
#
# COMPACT_ATOMS: atom_id res chain seq x y z
N MET A 1 -19.24 18.81 1.31
CA MET A 1 -18.22 19.75 1.84
C MET A 1 -18.01 20.78 0.75
N LEU A 2 -18.14 22.06 1.10
CA LEU A 2 -17.84 23.15 0.18
C LEU A 2 -16.34 23.45 0.25
N ASP A 3 -15.71 23.74 -0.87
CA ASP A 3 -14.32 24.20 -0.89
C ASP A 3 -14.22 25.67 -0.40
N LEU A 4 -13.00 26.22 -0.39
CA LEU A 4 -12.73 27.60 0.07
C LEU A 4 -13.43 28.68 -0.77
N TRP A 5 -14.07 28.30 -1.87
CA TRP A 5 -14.73 29.19 -2.83
C TRP A 5 -16.24 28.93 -2.94
N GLY A 6 -16.78 28.05 -2.09
CA GLY A 6 -18.21 27.76 -2.07
C GLY A 6 -18.66 26.80 -3.19
N GLU A 7 -17.74 26.05 -3.79
CA GLU A 7 -18.04 25.01 -4.76
C GLU A 7 -18.15 23.63 -4.09
N GLU A 8 -18.99 22.73 -4.62
CA GLU A 8 -19.09 21.37 -4.10
C GLU A 8 -17.80 20.59 -4.36
N PHE A 9 -17.06 20.26 -3.30
CA PHE A 9 -15.89 19.39 -3.41
C PHE A 9 -16.34 17.94 -3.63
N ILE A 10 -16.18 17.45 -4.86
CA ILE A 10 -16.39 16.05 -5.21
C ILE A 10 -15.02 15.35 -5.16
N PRO A 11 -14.73 14.53 -4.14
CA PRO A 11 -13.47 13.82 -4.06
C PRO A 11 -13.35 12.82 -5.21
N GLU A 12 -12.18 12.76 -5.82
CA GLU A 12 -11.89 11.74 -6.83
C GLU A 12 -11.91 10.35 -6.19
N MET A 13 -12.72 9.46 -6.76
CA MET A 13 -12.96 8.11 -6.26
C MET A 13 -12.23 7.09 -7.13
N ARG A 14 -11.67 6.06 -6.50
CA ARG A 14 -11.02 4.93 -7.18
C ARG A 14 -11.39 3.61 -6.53
N LYS A 15 -11.52 2.57 -7.34
CA LYS A 15 -11.75 1.19 -6.89
C LYS A 15 -10.48 0.53 -6.34
N CYS A 16 -10.57 -0.05 -5.15
CA CYS A 16 -9.46 -0.78 -4.54
C CYS A 16 -9.27 -2.14 -5.23
N ILE A 17 -8.05 -2.48 -5.62
CA ILE A 17 -7.76 -3.76 -6.31
C ILE A 17 -7.96 -5.00 -5.42
N LYS A 18 -8.01 -4.82 -4.09
CA LYS A 18 -8.11 -5.93 -3.12
C LYS A 18 -9.54 -6.17 -2.64
N CYS A 19 -10.25 -5.13 -2.20
CA CYS A 19 -11.62 -5.28 -1.70
C CYS A 19 -12.70 -4.92 -2.74
N GLY A 20 -12.35 -4.32 -3.87
CA GLY A 20 -13.31 -3.98 -4.94
C GLY A 20 -14.22 -2.78 -4.64
N GLU A 21 -14.11 -2.18 -3.45
CA GLU A 21 -14.88 -1.00 -3.05
C GLU A 21 -14.30 0.29 -3.65
N ASP A 22 -15.19 1.20 -4.06
CA ASP A 22 -14.84 2.55 -4.47
C ASP A 22 -14.58 3.42 -3.25
N LYS A 23 -13.41 4.05 -3.21
CA LYS A 23 -12.93 4.85 -2.09
C LYS A 23 -12.30 6.14 -2.58
N PRO A 24 -12.37 7.22 -1.79
CA PRO A 24 -11.68 8.47 -2.12
C PRO A 24 -10.17 8.26 -2.21
N LEU A 25 -9.48 9.09 -3.01
CA LEU A 25 -8.03 8.97 -3.22
C LEU A 25 -7.20 9.08 -1.93
N ASP A 26 -7.69 9.78 -0.92
CA ASP A 26 -7.08 9.91 0.41
C ASP A 26 -7.00 8.58 1.18
N ALA A 27 -7.87 7.61 0.87
CA ALA A 27 -7.87 6.26 1.42
C ALA A 27 -6.69 5.41 0.91
N TYR A 28 -5.90 5.93 -0.03
CA TYR A 28 -4.75 5.25 -0.64
C TYR A 28 -3.45 5.97 -0.28
N GLU A 29 -2.47 5.21 0.20
CA GLU A 29 -1.17 5.75 0.59
C GLU A 29 -0.30 6.07 -0.62
N ILE A 30 0.53 7.09 -0.47
CA ILE A 30 1.58 7.42 -1.43
C ILE A 30 2.61 6.27 -1.40
N ARG A 31 2.88 5.72 -2.59
CA ARG A 31 3.89 4.69 -2.82
C ARG A 31 5.25 5.33 -3.03
N ASN A 32 5.32 6.29 -3.95
CA ASN A 32 6.56 6.94 -4.38
C ASN A 32 6.27 8.39 -4.77
N ASN A 33 7.27 9.25 -4.60
CA ASN A 33 7.30 10.57 -5.23
C ASN A 33 8.04 10.43 -6.56
N MET A 34 7.45 10.94 -7.63
CA MET A 34 8.05 10.93 -8.96
C MET A 34 9.00 12.11 -9.10
N GLY A 35 10.06 11.96 -9.92
CA GLY A 35 11.06 13.02 -10.15
C GLY A 35 10.49 14.30 -10.78
N ASN A 36 9.28 14.25 -11.33
CA ASN A 36 8.54 15.40 -11.87
C ASN A 36 7.64 16.10 -10.84
N GLY A 37 7.74 15.75 -9.54
CA GLY A 37 6.92 16.34 -8.47
C GLY A 37 5.53 15.72 -8.30
N GLY A 38 5.15 14.74 -9.13
CA GLY A 38 3.92 13.98 -8.93
C GLY A 38 4.06 12.91 -7.83
N THR A 39 2.94 12.39 -7.34
CA THR A 39 2.91 11.31 -6.35
C THR A 39 2.19 10.09 -6.92
N GLU A 40 2.83 8.92 -6.87
CA GLU A 40 2.21 7.65 -7.21
C GLU A 40 1.49 7.13 -5.96
N ARG A 41 0.17 6.95 -6.01
CA ARG A 41 -0.59 6.30 -4.94
C ARG A 41 -0.72 4.79 -5.21
N ARG A 42 -0.65 3.99 -4.15
CA ARG A 42 -0.84 2.52 -4.19
C ARG A 42 -2.21 2.14 -4.72
N ASN A 43 -2.36 0.96 -5.31
CA ASN A 43 -3.63 0.48 -5.88
C ASN A 43 -4.55 -0.19 -4.85
N ASP A 44 -4.01 -0.54 -3.68
CA ASP A 44 -4.74 -1.07 -2.53
C ASP A 44 -4.98 0.00 -1.47
N CYS A 45 -6.17 -0.02 -0.87
CA CYS A 45 -6.53 0.96 0.16
C CYS A 45 -5.78 0.68 1.48
N ARG A 46 -5.69 1.70 2.33
CA ARG A 46 -4.99 1.64 3.63
C ARG A 46 -5.50 0.51 4.52
N VAL A 47 -6.79 0.20 4.48
CA VAL A 47 -7.39 -0.90 5.26
C VAL A 47 -6.85 -2.26 4.81
N CYS A 48 -6.89 -2.55 3.51
CA CYS A 48 -6.34 -3.80 2.96
C CYS A 48 -4.84 -3.94 3.21
N ARG A 49 -4.10 -2.82 3.12
CA ARG A 49 -2.68 -2.78 3.45
C ARG A 49 -2.43 -3.08 4.92
N GLY A 50 -3.21 -2.49 5.83
CA GLY A 50 -3.15 -2.74 7.26
C GLY A 50 -3.33 -4.22 7.60
N ALA A 51 -4.35 -4.86 7.04
CA ALA A 51 -4.58 -6.30 7.21
C ALA A 51 -3.40 -7.15 6.70
N SER A 52 -2.85 -6.79 5.53
CA SER A 52 -1.69 -7.48 4.95
C SER A 52 -0.44 -7.33 5.83
N ASN A 53 -0.20 -6.13 6.37
CA ASN A 53 0.93 -5.87 7.26
C ASN A 53 0.80 -6.66 8.57
N GLN A 54 -0.39 -6.73 9.17
CA GLN A 54 -0.62 -7.53 10.37
C GLN A 54 -0.32 -9.02 10.15
N LEU A 55 -0.69 -9.55 8.97
CA LEU A 55 -0.36 -10.94 8.61
C LEU A 55 1.16 -11.13 8.48
N VAL A 56 1.84 -10.21 7.79
CA VAL A 56 3.31 -10.24 7.64
C VAL A 56 4.00 -10.18 9.01
N GLU A 57 3.54 -9.32 9.92
CA GLU A 57 4.07 -9.23 11.28
C GLU A 57 3.88 -10.52 12.07
N LYS A 58 2.73 -11.19 11.93
CA LYS A 58 2.49 -12.51 12.54
C LYS A 58 3.45 -13.55 11.98
N LEU A 59 3.65 -13.59 10.65
CA LEU A 59 4.56 -14.54 10.00
C LEU A 59 6.02 -14.30 10.44
N LYS A 60 6.46 -13.04 10.53
CA LYS A 60 7.81 -12.68 11.02
C LYS A 60 8.06 -13.13 12.46
N LYS A 61 7.01 -13.24 13.29
CA LYS A 61 7.13 -13.75 14.67
C LYS A 61 7.20 -15.28 14.72
N GLN A 62 6.53 -15.96 13.79
CA GLN A 62 6.46 -17.42 13.73
C GLN A 62 7.66 -18.03 13.01
N HIS A 63 8.27 -17.28 12.08
CA HIS A 63 9.38 -17.74 11.26
C HIS A 63 10.61 -16.86 11.56
N PRO A 64 11.67 -17.42 12.16
CA PRO A 64 12.90 -16.66 12.38
C PRO A 64 13.48 -16.19 11.05
N PHE A 65 14.25 -15.10 11.11
CA PHE A 65 15.02 -14.68 9.94
C PHE A 65 15.99 -15.80 9.53
N PRO A 66 16.19 -15.99 8.22
CA PRO A 66 17.17 -16.93 7.72
C PRO A 66 18.57 -16.61 8.23
N ASP A 67 19.44 -17.61 8.30
CA ASP A 67 20.84 -17.42 8.65
C ASP A 67 21.61 -16.63 7.57
N ASN A 68 22.78 -16.10 7.92
CA ASN A 68 23.60 -15.28 7.00
C ASN A 68 24.11 -16.03 5.75
N ASN A 69 24.06 -17.38 5.75
CA ASN A 69 24.45 -18.22 4.63
C ASN A 69 23.23 -18.76 3.86
N TYR A 70 22.05 -18.21 4.13
CA TYR A 70 20.83 -18.64 3.48
C TYR A 70 20.86 -18.34 1.98
N ILE A 71 20.60 -19.38 1.19
CA ILE A 71 20.38 -19.29 -0.25
C ILE A 71 18.90 -19.53 -0.50
N CYS A 72 18.22 -18.55 -1.09
CA CYS A 72 16.80 -18.69 -1.40
C CYS A 72 16.57 -19.87 -2.35
N PRO A 73 15.74 -20.87 -2.00
CA PRO A 73 15.53 -22.06 -2.84
C PRO A 73 14.80 -21.75 -4.15
N ILE A 74 14.18 -20.57 -4.26
CA ILE A 74 13.42 -20.14 -5.44
C ILE A 74 14.33 -19.43 -6.45
N CYS A 75 15.06 -18.41 -6.01
CA CYS A 75 15.88 -17.59 -6.92
C CYS A 75 17.38 -17.93 -6.88
N LYS A 76 17.81 -18.82 -5.96
CA LYS A 76 19.20 -19.25 -5.75
C LYS A 76 20.19 -18.12 -5.48
N ARG A 77 19.72 -16.99 -4.94
CA ARG A 77 20.54 -15.85 -4.51
C ARG A 77 20.61 -15.80 -2.99
N SER A 78 21.73 -15.32 -2.47
CA SER A 78 21.86 -14.85 -1.08
C SER A 78 21.21 -13.46 -0.93
N GLU A 79 21.09 -12.99 0.32
CA GLU A 79 20.69 -11.62 0.63
C GLU A 79 21.57 -10.58 -0.10
#